data_AF-A0A382ZB28-F1
#
_entry.id   AF-A0A382ZB28-F1
#
_cell.length_a   1.000
_cell.length_b   1.000
_cell.length_c   1.000
_cell.angle_alpha   90.00
_cell.angle_beta   90.00
_cell.angle_gamma   90.00
#
_symmetry.space_group_name_H-M   'P 1'
#
loop_
_entity.id
_entity.type
_entity.pdbx_description
1 polymer ?
#
loop_
_entity_poly.entity_id
_entity_poly.type
_entity_poly.pdbx_seq_one_letter_code
_entity_poly.pdbx_strand_id
1 'polypeptide(L)' 'LSDENHETLKVYGVWGKKKFMGREYMGISRTTFVIDENGIIERVYEKVSVKSHAQDILSDLKH' A
#
# COMPACT_ATOMS: atom_id res chain seq x y z
N LEU A 1 9.88 -9.84 1.41
CA LEU A 1 10.51 -8.72 2.13
C LEU A 1 10.03 -8.77 3.57
N SER A 2 10.92 -8.94 4.55
CA SER A 2 10.58 -8.90 5.98
C SER A 2 11.13 -7.60 6.54
N ASP A 3 10.27 -6.63 6.81
CA ASP A 3 10.67 -5.30 7.31
C ASP A 3 10.38 -5.19 8.81
N GLU A 4 11.18 -5.88 9.62
CA GLU A 4 11.00 -5.95 11.07
C GLU A 4 11.16 -4.57 11.75
N ASN A 5 11.94 -3.67 11.14
CA ASN A 5 12.24 -2.34 11.69
C ASN A 5 11.21 -1.26 11.33
N HIS A 6 10.19 -1.57 10.52
CA HIS A 6 9.12 -0.64 10.09
C HIS A 6 9.60 0.65 9.42
N GLU A 7 10.87 0.76 9.03
CA GLU A 7 11.43 1.96 8.41
C GLU A 7 10.85 2.16 7.01
N THR A 8 10.73 1.07 6.25
CA THR A 8 10.13 1.07 4.92
C THR A 8 8.67 1.51 5.03
N LEU A 9 7.92 0.97 6.00
CA LEU A 9 6.52 1.33 6.23
C LEU A 9 6.28 2.80 6.60
N LYS A 10 7.22 3.44 7.32
CA LYS A 10 7.13 4.87 7.63
C LYS A 10 7.42 5.74 6.41
N VAL A 11 8.44 5.41 5.62
CA VAL A 11 8.81 6.16 4.41
C VAL A 11 7.69 6.11 3.37
N TYR A 12 7.01 4.96 3.23
CA TYR A 12 5.88 4.80 2.31
C TYR A 12 4.54 5.37 2.84
N GLY A 13 4.50 5.96 4.04
CA GLY A 13 3.28 6.57 4.60
C GLY A 13 2.14 5.59 4.91
N VAL A 14 2.38 4.27 4.85
CA VAL A 14 1.38 3.22 5.06
C VAL A 14 1.05 2.96 6.52
N TRP A 15 1.83 3.53 7.43
CA TRP A 15 1.60 3.48 8.87
C TRP A 15 0.79 4.69 9.35
N GLY A 16 -0.49 4.46 9.68
CA GLY A 16 -1.41 5.54 10.05
C GLY A 16 -2.35 5.17 11.18
N LYS A 17 -2.98 6.20 11.77
CA LYS A 17 -4.08 6.01 12.73
C LYS A 17 -5.31 5.49 11.98
N LYS A 18 -5.76 4.30 12.34
CA LYS A 18 -7.07 3.77 11.93
C LYS A 18 -8.04 3.90 13.10
N LYS A 19 -9.23 4.41 12.81
CA LYS A 19 -10.35 4.42 13.76
C LYS A 19 -11.34 3.34 13.35
N PHE A 20 -11.55 2.35 14.20
CA PHE A 20 -12.51 1.28 13.96
C PHE A 20 -13.41 1.12 15.19
N MET A 21 -14.72 1.23 14.98
CA MET A 21 -15.75 1.13 16.03
C MET A 21 -15.46 2.00 17.27
N GLY A 22 -15.09 3.27 17.03
CA GLY A 22 -14.84 4.24 18.11
C GLY A 22 -13.48 4.13 18.79
N ARG A 23 -12.65 3.14 18.45
CA ARG A 23 -11.31 2.93 19.00
C ARG A 23 -10.24 3.27 17.95
N GLU A 24 -9.20 3.98 18.37
CA GLU A 24 -8.07 4.37 17.51
C GLU A 24 -6.89 3.43 17.72
N TYR A 25 -6.38 2.86 16.63
CA TYR A 25 -5.24 1.97 16.62
C TYR A 25 -4.27 2.37 15.52
N MET A 26 -2.97 2.27 15.80
CA MET A 26 -1.96 2.34 14.75
C MET A 26 -1.96 1.00 14.01
N GLY A 27 -2.05 1.05 12.69
CA GLY A 27 -2.05 -0.17 11.90
C GLY A 27 -1.54 0.07 10.48
N ILE A 28 -1.05 -1.00 9.88
CA ILE A 28 -0.62 -0.98 8.49
C ILE A 28 -1.86 -0.84 7.60
N SER A 29 -1.83 0.12 6.69
CA SER A 29 -2.76 0.18 5.56
C SER A 29 -2.27 -0.76 4.47
N ARG A 30 -3.18 -1.55 3.90
CA ARG A 30 -2.86 -2.35 2.73
C ARG A 30 -2.75 -1.41 1.54
N THR A 31 -1.53 -1.20 1.09
CA THR A 31 -1.21 -0.36 -0.07
C THR A 31 -0.26 -1.13 -0.98
N THR A 32 -0.40 -0.94 -2.28
CA THR A 32 0.52 -1.49 -3.28
C THR A 32 1.15 -0.34 -4.06
N PHE A 33 2.46 -0.43 -4.27
CA PHE A 33 3.23 0.56 -5.02
C PHE A 33 3.75 -0.12 -6.29
N VAL A 34 3.61 0.56 -7.43
CA VAL A 34 4.27 0.18 -8.69
C VAL A 34 5.46 1.12 -8.85
N ILE A 35 6.64 0.54 -8.99
CA ILE A 35 7.92 1.25 -9.06
C ILE A 35 8.59 0.88 -10.38
N ASP A 36 9.07 1.88 -11.12
CA ASP A 36 9.78 1.67 -12.38
C ASP A 36 11.24 1.21 -12.15
N GLU A 37 11.98 0.97 -13.24
CA GLU A 37 13.38 0.55 -13.20
C GLU A 37 14.34 1.63 -12.63
N ASN A 38 13.90 2.89 -12.59
CA ASN A 38 14.65 4.02 -12.04
C ASN A 38 14.40 4.21 -10.54
N GLY A 39 13.50 3.41 -9.94
CA GLY A 39 13.12 3.53 -8.53
C GLY A 39 12.06 4.60 -8.27
N ILE A 40 11.38 5.10 -9.30
CA ILE A 40 10.31 6.08 -9.20
C ILE A 40 8.97 5.37 -9.00
N ILE A 41 8.18 5.84 -8.04
CA ILE A 41 6.82 5.34 -7.81
C ILE A 41 5.90 5.90 -8.90
N GLU A 42 5.46 5.04 -9.81
CA GLU A 42 4.53 5.43 -10.87
C GLU A 42 3.08 5.42 -10.40
N ARG A 43 2.71 4.46 -9.55
CA ARG A 43 1.33 4.31 -9.04
C ARG A 43 1.30 3.86 -7.60
N VAL A 44 0.28 4.33 -6.89
CA VAL A 44 -0.03 3.99 -5.51
C VAL A 44 -1.48 3.54 -5.42
N TYR A 45 -1.70 2.34 -4.91
CA TYR A 45 -3.03 1.77 -4.70
C TYR A 45 -3.32 1.65 -3.22
N GLU A 46 -4.17 2.53 -2.69
CA GLU A 46 -4.57 2.53 -1.28
C GLU A 46 -5.96 1.90 -1.09
N LYS A 47 -6.21 1.29 0.08
CA LYS A 47 -7.53 0.75 0.49
C LYS A 47 -8.16 -0.22 -0.52
N VAL A 48 -7.33 -1.05 -1.12
CA VAL A 48 -7.74 -1.97 -2.19
C VAL A 48 -8.57 -3.15 -1.70
N SER A 49 -9.55 -3.53 -2.53
CA SER A 49 -10.36 -4.73 -2.30
C SER A 49 -9.60 -5.96 -2.72
N VAL A 50 -9.44 -6.92 -1.81
CA VAL A 50 -8.67 -8.16 -2.07
C VAL A 50 -9.17 -8.93 -3.28
N LYS A 51 -10.47 -8.83 -3.59
CA LYS A 51 -11.11 -9.58 -4.67
C LYS A 51 -10.80 -9.06 -6.07
N SER A 52 -10.66 -7.74 -6.24
CA SER A 52 -10.46 -7.12 -7.56
C SER A 52 -9.02 -6.69 -7.81
N HIS A 53 -8.24 -6.47 -6.74
CA HIS A 53 -6.96 -5.76 -6.82
C HIS A 53 -5.97 -6.32 -7.85
N ALA A 54 -5.89 -7.64 -7.98
CA ALA A 54 -5.00 -8.26 -8.95
C ALA A 54 -5.40 -7.97 -10.41
N GLN A 55 -6.70 -7.90 -10.70
CA GLN A 55 -7.22 -7.53 -12.02
C GLN A 55 -7.08 -6.04 -12.29
N ASP A 56 -7.27 -5.21 -11.26
CA ASP A 56 -7.11 -3.76 -11.35
C ASP A 56 -5.66 -3.41 -11.74
N ILE A 57 -4.67 -4.01 -11.06
CA ILE A 57 -3.24 -3.84 -11.40
C ILE A 57 -2.94 -4.33 -12.81
N LEU A 58 -3.44 -5.52 -13.19
CA LEU A 58 -3.16 -6.07 -14.51
C LEU A 58 -3.74 -5.21 -15.65
N SER A 59 -4.88 -4.56 -15.41
CA SER A 59 -5.49 -3.65 -16.38
C SER A 59 -4.69 -2.37 -16.52
N ASP A 60 -4.20 -1.82 -15.41
CA ASP A 60 -3.40 -0.59 -15.40
C ASP A 60 -1.99 -0.75 -16.00
N LEU A 61 -1.43 -1.97 -15.95
CA LEU A 61 -0.11 -2.29 -16.53
C LEU A 61 -0.15 -2.69 -18.01
N LYS A 62 -1.35 -2.87 -18.59
CA LYS A 62 -1.52 -3.33 -19.99
C LYS A 62 -1.58 -2.19 -21.01
N HIS A 63 -1.32 -0.95 -20.60
CA HIS A 63 -1.33 0.22 -21.47
C HIS A 63 0.07 0.73 -21.77
#